data_AF-A0A2T2WUY7-F1
#
_entry.id   AF-A0A2T2WUY7-F1
#
_cell.length_a   1.000
_cell.length_b   1.000
_cell.length_c   1.000
_cell.angle_alpha   90.00
_cell.angle_beta   90.00
_cell.angle_gamma   90.00
#
_symmetry.space_group_name_H-M   'P 1'
#
loop_
_entity.id
_entity.type
_entity.pdbx_description
1 polymer ?
#
loop_
_entity_poly.entity_id
_entity_poly.type
_entity_poly.pdbx_seq_one_letter_code
_entity_poly.pdbx_strand_id
1 'polypeptide(L)'
;MSPKWGSTALWRNSGRLFRKGRSWLLRPKTLYMATHNAGKLREFEQLLKPLPLDLKPYAANAEIVEETGTTYAENAALKARAVALKWGVYALGDDSGVEVDALNGEPGLRSARFVSDEPWANSREILLRLMAVPYPQRTARMRAVLCLANPRGEVKFFEGVVEGFILGWPRGTQGFGVDPIFSLDGVTSLAEMSGEEKNRISHRAKAAIGLMTYWKSRDSDALFSI
;
A
#
# COMPACT_ATOMS: atom_id res chain seq x y z
N MET A 1 -30.85 33.93 -33.93
CA MET A 1 -29.41 33.99 -33.63
C MET A 1 -28.86 32.58 -33.48
N SER A 2 -28.00 32.14 -34.39
CA SER A 2 -26.96 31.12 -34.13
C SER A 2 -25.64 31.89 -33.85
N PRO A 3 -24.61 31.30 -33.21
CA PRO A 3 -23.82 30.15 -33.71
C PRO A 3 -23.64 29.01 -32.67
N LYS A 4 -23.40 27.71 -32.95
CA LYS A 4 -22.61 26.90 -33.91
C LYS A 4 -21.14 26.57 -33.49
N TRP A 5 -20.92 25.27 -33.20
CA TRP A 5 -19.69 24.42 -33.26
C TRP A 5 -18.53 24.65 -32.26
N GLY A 6 -17.75 23.65 -31.82
CA GLY A 6 -17.56 22.23 -32.20
C GLY A 6 -16.63 21.56 -31.16
N SER A 7 -16.12 20.33 -31.24
CA SER A 7 -16.18 19.20 -32.17
C SER A 7 -15.51 18.02 -31.44
N THR A 8 -16.07 16.82 -31.54
CA THR A 8 -15.39 15.51 -31.63
C THR A 8 -13.89 15.42 -31.32
N ALA A 9 -13.54 14.67 -30.28
CA ALA A 9 -12.33 13.84 -30.26
C ALA A 9 -12.74 12.36 -30.20
N LEU A 10 -12.85 11.78 -31.39
CA LEU A 10 -12.93 10.34 -31.64
C LEU A 10 -11.67 9.66 -31.10
N TRP A 11 -11.75 8.92 -29.98
CA TRP A 11 -10.75 7.89 -29.71
C TRP A 11 -11.13 6.64 -30.49
N ARG A 12 -10.69 6.64 -31.75
CA ARG A 12 -10.76 5.46 -32.62
C ARG A 12 -9.92 4.34 -32.00
N ASN A 13 -10.66 3.29 -31.67
CA ASN A 13 -10.22 1.92 -31.50
C ASN A 13 -9.10 1.55 -32.50
N SER A 14 -7.87 1.39 -32.01
CA SER A 14 -6.84 0.61 -32.70
C SER A 14 -6.67 -0.68 -31.93
N GLY A 15 -7.50 -1.67 -32.31
CA GLY A 15 -7.39 -3.04 -31.86
C GLY A 15 -6.02 -3.61 -32.23
N ARG A 16 -5.04 -3.45 -31.33
CA ARG A 16 -3.84 -4.28 -31.35
C ARG A 16 -4.26 -5.62 -30.75
N LEU A 17 -4.18 -6.68 -31.55
CA LEU A 17 -4.31 -8.07 -31.11
C LEU A 17 -3.21 -8.37 -30.08
N PHE A 18 -3.49 -8.05 -28.81
CA PHE A 18 -2.56 -8.27 -27.72
C PHE A 18 -2.69 -9.72 -27.23
N ARG A 19 -1.84 -10.60 -27.78
CA ARG A 19 -1.67 -12.01 -27.37
C ARG A 19 -1.56 -12.14 -25.84
N LYS A 20 -2.21 -13.17 -25.26
CA LYS A 20 -2.01 -13.61 -23.86
C LYS A 20 -0.49 -13.70 -23.58
N GLY A 21 -0.03 -13.10 -22.49
CA GLY A 21 1.38 -13.08 -22.06
C GLY A 21 2.15 -11.77 -22.30
N ARG A 22 1.67 -10.85 -23.16
CA ARG A 22 2.36 -9.56 -23.42
C ARG A 22 1.93 -8.38 -22.54
N SER A 23 0.98 -8.58 -21.63
CA SER A 23 0.35 -7.51 -20.85
C SER A 23 1.32 -6.76 -19.93
N TRP A 24 2.28 -7.48 -19.34
CA TRP A 24 3.33 -6.93 -18.48
C TRP A 24 4.55 -6.38 -19.23
N LEU A 25 4.56 -6.41 -20.56
CA LEU A 25 5.70 -5.90 -21.36
C LEU A 25 5.71 -4.36 -21.48
N LEU A 26 4.56 -3.71 -21.26
CA LEU A 26 4.47 -2.25 -21.30
C LEU A 26 5.03 -1.64 -20.01
N ARG A 27 6.02 -0.75 -20.12
CA ARG A 27 6.57 0.02 -18.99
C ARG A 27 5.77 1.31 -18.84
N PRO A 28 4.80 1.40 -17.91
CA PRO A 28 4.08 2.64 -17.73
C PRO A 28 5.04 3.66 -17.09
N LYS A 29 5.05 4.89 -17.59
CA LYS A 29 5.73 6.01 -16.91
C LYS A 29 5.00 6.42 -15.64
N THR A 30 3.74 6.05 -15.48
CA THR A 30 2.88 6.45 -14.37
C THR A 30 2.27 5.23 -13.68
N LEU A 31 2.34 5.20 -12.36
CA LEU A 31 1.69 4.20 -11.51
C LEU A 31 0.68 4.92 -10.61
N TYR A 32 -0.56 4.46 -10.57
CA TYR A 32 -1.60 5.09 -9.74
C TYR A 32 -1.74 4.35 -8.40
N MET A 33 -1.57 5.06 -7.29
CA MET A 33 -1.74 4.52 -5.95
C MET A 33 -3.23 4.52 -5.55
N ALA A 34 -3.82 3.35 -5.41
CA ALA A 34 -5.23 3.14 -5.05
C ALA A 34 -5.45 3.27 -3.53
N THR A 35 -5.19 4.45 -2.97
CA THR A 35 -5.35 4.76 -1.55
C THR A 35 -5.78 6.21 -1.34
N HIS A 36 -6.61 6.47 -0.33
CA HIS A 36 -6.87 7.81 0.20
C HIS A 36 -6.02 8.13 1.45
N ASN A 37 -5.25 7.16 1.94
CA ASN A 37 -4.40 7.38 3.10
C ASN A 37 -3.15 8.17 2.69
N ALA A 38 -3.13 9.45 3.07
CA ALA A 38 -2.02 10.37 2.77
C ALA A 38 -0.68 9.92 3.39
N GLY A 39 -0.70 9.23 4.54
CA GLY A 39 0.50 8.66 5.15
C GLY A 39 1.12 7.57 4.28
N LYS A 40 0.29 6.64 3.78
CA LYS A 40 0.73 5.60 2.84
C LYS A 40 1.29 6.21 1.55
N LEU A 41 0.63 7.22 0.99
CA LEU A 41 1.10 7.89 -0.23
C LEU A 41 2.50 8.47 -0.03
N ARG A 42 2.72 9.25 1.04
CA ARG A 42 4.04 9.84 1.35
C ARG A 42 5.12 8.79 1.51
N GLU A 43 4.82 7.66 2.16
CA GLU A 43 5.78 6.57 2.31
C GLU A 43 6.13 5.94 0.95
N PHE A 44 5.14 5.64 0.11
CA PHE A 44 5.39 5.04 -1.20
C PHE A 44 6.07 5.99 -2.20
N GLU A 45 5.79 7.29 -2.14
CA GLU A 45 6.53 8.29 -2.92
C GLU A 45 8.03 8.24 -2.61
N GLN A 46 8.40 8.10 -1.34
CA GLN A 46 9.79 7.97 -0.92
C GLN A 46 10.39 6.60 -1.28
N LEU A 47 9.67 5.51 -0.99
CA LEU A 47 10.13 4.14 -1.25
C LEU A 47 10.36 3.86 -2.73
N LEU A 48 9.48 4.37 -3.60
CA LEU A 48 9.52 4.09 -5.05
C LEU A 48 10.33 5.12 -5.84
N LYS A 49 10.83 6.19 -5.21
CA LYS A 49 11.69 7.22 -5.83
C LYS A 49 12.85 6.67 -6.67
N PRO A 50 13.50 5.53 -6.33
CA PRO A 50 14.59 4.99 -7.15
C PRO A 50 14.15 4.36 -8.48
N LEU A 51 12.84 4.19 -8.73
CA LEU A 51 12.33 3.70 -9.99
C LEU A 51 12.07 4.86 -10.96
N PRO A 52 12.27 4.69 -12.28
CA PRO A 52 11.95 5.69 -13.29
C PRO A 52 10.43 5.72 -13.57
N LEU A 53 9.62 5.92 -12.53
CA LEU A 53 8.17 6.02 -12.59
C LEU A 53 7.66 7.25 -11.84
N ASP A 54 6.50 7.73 -12.26
CA ASP A 54 5.73 8.80 -11.63
C ASP A 54 4.59 8.16 -10.84
N LEU A 55 4.67 8.20 -9.50
CA LEU A 55 3.62 7.68 -8.63
C LEU A 55 2.57 8.77 -8.43
N LYS A 56 1.34 8.53 -8.90
CA LYS A 56 0.23 9.48 -8.74
C LYS A 56 -0.79 8.96 -7.73
N PRO A 57 -1.36 9.82 -6.88
CA PRO A 57 -2.53 9.43 -6.11
C PRO A 57 -3.69 9.08 -7.06
N TYR A 58 -4.48 8.11 -6.64
CA TYR A 58 -5.83 7.96 -7.16
C TYR A 58 -6.63 9.26 -6.91
N ALA A 59 -7.43 9.68 -7.89
CA ALA A 59 -8.14 10.95 -7.84
C ALA A 59 -9.01 11.04 -6.57
N ALA A 60 -8.81 12.08 -5.76
CA ALA A 60 -9.40 12.24 -4.42
C ALA A 60 -10.94 12.16 -4.36
N ASN A 61 -11.63 12.39 -5.48
CA ASN A 61 -13.09 12.39 -5.56
C ASN A 61 -13.68 11.09 -6.13
N ALA A 62 -12.84 10.09 -6.41
CA ALA A 62 -13.31 8.84 -6.94
C ALA A 62 -13.54 7.84 -5.80
N GLU A 63 -14.65 7.11 -5.84
CA GLU A 63 -14.96 6.11 -4.81
C GLU A 63 -13.87 5.03 -4.76
N ILE A 64 -13.27 4.86 -3.60
CA ILE A 64 -12.48 3.67 -3.31
C ILE A 64 -13.44 2.52 -3.08
N VAL A 65 -13.16 1.39 -3.70
CA VAL A 65 -13.92 0.16 -3.51
C VAL A 65 -13.88 -0.27 -2.05
N GLU A 66 -15.04 -0.66 -1.54
CA GLU A 66 -15.17 -1.18 -0.19
C GLU A 66 -14.26 -2.41 0.02
N GLU A 67 -13.47 -2.36 1.10
CA GLU A 67 -12.62 -3.46 1.54
C GLU A 67 -13.47 -4.55 2.20
N THR A 68 -13.96 -5.47 1.36
CA THR A 68 -14.80 -6.63 1.72
C THR A 68 -14.00 -7.95 1.74
N GLY A 69 -12.69 -7.88 1.49
CA GLY A 69 -11.81 -9.04 1.51
C GLY A 69 -11.61 -9.60 2.93
N THR A 70 -11.32 -10.89 2.98
CA THR A 70 -11.00 -11.64 4.20
C THR A 70 -9.50 -11.74 4.45
N THR A 71 -8.67 -11.33 3.48
CA THR A 71 -7.21 -11.24 3.59
C THR A 71 -6.67 -9.89 3.11
N TYR A 72 -5.46 -9.50 3.56
CA TYR A 72 -4.80 -8.27 3.06
C TYR A 72 -4.60 -8.32 1.53
N ALA A 73 -4.29 -9.49 0.98
CA ALA A 73 -4.12 -9.66 -0.46
C ALA A 73 -5.41 -9.39 -1.24
N GLU A 74 -6.56 -9.87 -0.73
CA GLU A 74 -7.87 -9.60 -1.33
C GLU A 74 -8.19 -8.11 -1.30
N ASN A 75 -8.03 -7.44 -0.16
CA ASN A 75 -8.26 -5.99 -0.05
C ASN A 75 -7.32 -5.18 -0.97
N ALA A 76 -6.03 -5.51 -0.99
CA ALA A 76 -5.07 -4.87 -1.88
C ALA A 76 -5.45 -5.06 -3.36
N ALA A 77 -5.91 -6.26 -3.73
CA ALA A 77 -6.37 -6.57 -5.08
C ALA A 77 -7.65 -5.86 -5.47
N LEU A 78 -8.64 -5.78 -4.57
CA LEU A 78 -9.88 -5.03 -4.79
C LEU A 78 -9.57 -3.57 -5.15
N LYS A 79 -8.73 -2.91 -4.33
CA LYS A 79 -8.29 -1.53 -4.58
C LYS A 79 -7.56 -1.39 -5.90
N ALA A 80 -6.54 -2.21 -6.16
CA ALA A 80 -5.72 -2.11 -7.36
C ALA A 80 -6.52 -2.38 -8.65
N ARG A 81 -7.31 -3.46 -8.69
CA ARG A 81 -8.10 -3.86 -9.86
C ARG A 81 -9.17 -2.84 -10.20
N ALA A 82 -9.84 -2.28 -9.19
CA ALA A 82 -10.87 -1.27 -9.41
C ALA A 82 -10.34 -0.08 -10.19
N VAL A 83 -9.17 0.44 -9.79
CA VAL A 83 -8.52 1.55 -10.50
C VAL A 83 -8.02 1.12 -11.88
N ALA A 84 -7.36 -0.03 -11.96
CA ALA A 84 -6.74 -0.49 -13.19
C ALA A 84 -7.77 -0.75 -14.31
N LEU A 85 -8.87 -1.44 -13.99
CA LEU A 85 -9.92 -1.79 -14.94
C LEU A 85 -10.75 -0.58 -15.36
N LYS A 86 -11.11 0.29 -14.41
CA LYS A 86 -11.94 1.47 -14.68
C LYS A 86 -11.27 2.45 -15.64
N TRP A 87 -9.94 2.61 -15.52
CA TRP A 87 -9.20 3.64 -16.25
C TRP A 87 -8.22 3.09 -17.29
N GLY A 88 -8.07 1.78 -17.39
CA GLY A 88 -7.10 1.16 -18.30
C GLY A 88 -5.65 1.51 -17.96
N VAL A 89 -5.33 1.65 -16.67
CA VAL A 89 -4.01 2.06 -16.17
C VAL A 89 -3.35 0.98 -15.31
N TYR A 90 -2.06 1.14 -15.02
CA TYR A 90 -1.42 0.38 -13.96
C TYR A 90 -1.73 1.03 -12.60
N ALA A 91 -2.11 0.20 -11.64
CA ALA A 91 -2.48 0.65 -10.31
C ALA A 91 -1.81 -0.19 -9.22
N LEU A 92 -1.49 0.44 -8.11
CA LEU A 92 -0.90 -0.17 -6.93
C LEU A 92 -1.90 -0.05 -5.76
N GLY A 93 -2.38 -1.18 -5.26
CA GLY A 93 -3.11 -1.25 -4.00
C GLY A 93 -2.17 -1.64 -2.86
N ASP A 94 -2.40 -1.09 -1.67
CA ASP A 94 -1.77 -1.50 -0.42
C ASP A 94 -2.85 -1.87 0.58
N ASP A 95 -2.75 -3.04 1.19
CA ASP A 95 -3.43 -3.32 2.44
C ASP A 95 -2.44 -3.72 3.53
N SER A 96 -2.60 -3.14 4.71
CA SER A 96 -1.63 -3.24 5.78
C SER A 96 -2.28 -3.11 7.16
N GLY A 97 -1.69 -3.79 8.12
CA GLY A 97 -2.20 -3.84 9.49
C GLY A 97 -1.16 -4.28 10.51
N VAL A 98 -1.53 -4.14 11.78
CA VAL A 98 -0.79 -4.67 12.93
C VAL A 98 -1.58 -5.82 13.54
N GLU A 99 -0.90 -6.92 13.84
CA GLU A 99 -1.44 -8.09 14.49
C GLU A 99 -0.74 -8.24 15.84
N VAL A 100 -1.49 -8.17 16.93
CA VAL A 100 -0.94 -8.27 18.29
C VAL A 100 -1.25 -9.66 18.85
N ASP A 101 -0.23 -10.40 19.24
CA ASP A 101 -0.38 -11.82 19.62
C ASP A 101 -1.27 -11.99 20.84
N ALA A 102 -1.07 -11.15 21.87
CA ALA A 102 -1.90 -11.14 23.07
C ALA A 102 -3.37 -10.73 22.82
N LEU A 103 -3.67 -10.16 21.65
CA LEU A 103 -5.03 -9.83 21.21
C LEU A 103 -5.54 -10.79 20.13
N ASN A 104 -4.96 -12.00 20.04
CA ASN A 104 -5.31 -13.00 19.02
C ASN A 104 -5.20 -12.47 17.58
N GLY A 105 -4.22 -11.60 17.33
CA GLY A 105 -3.97 -10.99 16.02
C GLY A 105 -4.82 -9.75 15.74
N GLU A 106 -5.68 -9.31 16.65
CA GLU A 106 -6.36 -8.01 16.50
C GLU A 106 -5.37 -6.84 16.62
N PRO A 107 -5.62 -5.70 15.93
CA PRO A 107 -6.74 -5.43 15.01
C PRO A 107 -6.63 -6.07 13.60
N GLY A 108 -5.45 -6.51 13.19
CA GLY A 108 -5.21 -7.23 11.94
C GLY A 108 -5.74 -6.49 10.71
N LEU A 109 -6.53 -7.16 9.87
CA LEU A 109 -7.18 -6.58 8.69
C LEU A 109 -8.00 -5.31 8.98
N ARG A 110 -8.53 -5.17 10.19
CA ARG A 110 -9.35 -4.02 10.58
C ARG A 110 -8.52 -2.85 11.07
N SER A 111 -7.19 -2.91 11.00
CA SER A 111 -6.28 -1.87 11.52
C SER A 111 -6.64 -0.45 11.06
N ALA A 112 -7.08 -0.26 9.82
CA ALA A 112 -7.48 1.06 9.32
C ALA A 112 -8.84 1.54 9.85
N ARG A 113 -9.69 0.62 10.31
CA ARG A 113 -11.09 0.86 10.73
C ARG A 113 -11.35 0.40 12.17
N PHE A 114 -10.29 0.26 12.98
CA PHE A 114 -10.39 -0.44 14.25
C PHE A 114 -11.20 0.36 15.28
N VAL A 115 -10.95 1.66 15.39
CA VAL A 115 -11.69 2.56 16.28
C VAL A 115 -12.31 3.70 15.50
N SER A 116 -11.47 4.55 14.92
CA SER A 116 -11.86 5.72 14.13
C SER A 116 -10.67 6.23 13.33
N ASP A 117 -10.92 7.18 12.43
CA ASP A 117 -9.89 7.89 11.68
C ASP A 117 -9.19 8.98 12.51
N GLU A 118 -9.56 9.16 13.78
CA GLU A 118 -8.86 10.09 14.66
C GLU A 118 -7.40 9.65 14.83
N PRO A 119 -6.44 10.61 14.80
CA PRO A 119 -5.06 10.32 15.09
C PRO A 119 -4.92 9.55 16.41
N TRP A 120 -4.16 8.46 16.37
CA TRP A 120 -3.80 7.64 17.54
C TRP A 120 -4.94 6.88 18.22
N ALA A 121 -6.19 6.95 17.74
CA ALA A 121 -7.31 6.23 18.35
C ALA A 121 -7.04 4.71 18.45
N ASN A 122 -6.50 4.12 17.39
CA ASN A 122 -6.11 2.71 17.37
C ASN A 122 -4.98 2.41 18.37
N SER A 123 -4.01 3.32 18.50
CA SER A 123 -2.92 3.15 19.48
C SER A 123 -3.45 3.13 20.91
N ARG A 124 -4.36 4.06 21.23
CA ARG A 124 -4.99 4.15 22.55
C ARG A 124 -5.77 2.87 22.88
N GLU A 125 -6.60 2.39 21.95
CA GLU A 125 -7.40 1.19 22.16
C GLU A 125 -6.55 -0.07 22.35
N ILE A 126 -5.50 -0.25 21.53
CA ILE A 126 -4.58 -1.37 21.69
C ILE A 126 -3.92 -1.33 23.07
N LEU A 127 -3.42 -0.16 23.51
CA LEU A 127 -2.79 -0.02 24.82
C LEU A 127 -3.77 -0.32 25.97
N LEU A 128 -5.02 0.14 25.88
CA LEU A 128 -6.05 -0.15 26.88
C LEU A 128 -6.30 -1.66 27.00
N ARG A 129 -6.43 -2.37 25.89
CA ARG A 129 -6.62 -3.83 25.87
C ARG A 129 -5.40 -4.59 26.39
N LEU A 130 -4.20 -4.02 26.27
CA LEU A 130 -2.95 -4.61 26.75
C LEU A 130 -2.57 -4.21 28.17
N MET A 131 -3.40 -3.44 28.89
CA MET A 131 -3.10 -2.93 30.24
C MET A 131 -2.58 -4.02 31.18
N ALA A 132 -3.24 -5.18 31.21
CA ALA A 132 -2.89 -6.29 32.10
C ALA A 132 -1.86 -7.26 31.51
N VAL A 133 -1.41 -7.05 30.27
CA VAL A 133 -0.47 -7.95 29.58
C VAL A 133 0.97 -7.52 29.92
N PRO A 134 1.81 -8.42 30.46
CA PRO A 134 3.21 -8.12 30.72
C PRO A 134 3.97 -7.80 29.43
N TYR A 135 4.92 -6.86 29.50
CA TYR A 135 5.65 -6.38 28.32
C TYR A 135 6.29 -7.49 27.44
N PRO A 136 6.94 -8.54 27.99
CA PRO A 136 7.51 -9.63 27.18
C PRO A 136 6.48 -10.43 26.35
N GLN A 137 5.19 -10.32 26.67
CA GLN A 137 4.09 -10.98 25.96
C GLN A 137 3.38 -10.06 24.94
N ARG A 138 3.81 -8.80 24.82
CA ARG A 138 3.24 -7.82 23.89
C ARG A 138 3.86 -7.91 22.49
N THR A 139 4.13 -9.12 22.02
CA THR A 139 4.64 -9.34 20.67
C THR A 139 3.58 -8.98 19.63
N ALA A 140 4.05 -8.43 18.52
CA ALA A 140 3.19 -8.03 17.42
C ALA A 140 3.95 -8.07 16.10
N ARG A 141 3.22 -8.13 14.99
CA ARG A 141 3.79 -8.01 13.65
C ARG A 141 3.03 -6.98 12.85
N MET A 142 3.74 -6.22 12.01
CA MET A 142 3.11 -5.41 10.97
C MET A 142 3.25 -6.12 9.64
N ARG A 143 2.16 -6.14 8.87
CA ARG A 143 2.10 -6.74 7.54
C ARG A 143 1.67 -5.69 6.52
N ALA A 144 2.29 -5.73 5.34
CA ALA A 144 1.83 -5.02 4.15
C ALA A 144 1.79 -5.99 2.98
N VAL A 145 0.67 -6.00 2.27
CA VAL A 145 0.54 -6.64 0.97
C VAL A 145 0.28 -5.57 -0.07
N LEU A 146 1.20 -5.48 -1.03
CA LEU A 146 1.05 -4.67 -2.22
C LEU A 146 0.48 -5.52 -3.35
N CYS A 147 -0.45 -4.95 -4.09
CA CYS A 147 -0.99 -5.54 -5.31
C CYS A 147 -0.77 -4.59 -6.48
N LEU A 148 0.10 -4.98 -7.42
CA LEU A 148 0.23 -4.31 -8.71
C LEU A 148 -0.79 -4.91 -9.68
N ALA A 149 -1.72 -4.10 -10.18
CA ALA A 149 -2.68 -4.49 -11.21
C ALA A 149 -2.34 -3.82 -12.55
N ASN A 150 -2.45 -4.57 -13.63
CA ASN A 150 -2.33 -4.01 -14.99
C ASN A 150 -3.71 -3.65 -15.57
N PRO A 151 -3.78 -2.95 -16.73
CA PRO A 151 -5.05 -2.54 -17.36
C PRO A 151 -6.03 -3.67 -17.70
N ARG A 152 -5.61 -4.95 -17.62
CA ARG A 152 -6.45 -6.13 -17.85
C ARG A 152 -6.98 -6.75 -16.55
N GLY A 153 -6.60 -6.22 -15.39
CA GLY A 153 -6.96 -6.76 -14.08
C GLY A 153 -6.09 -7.95 -13.64
N GLU A 154 -5.04 -8.30 -14.38
CA GLU A 154 -4.05 -9.26 -13.90
C GLU A 154 -3.24 -8.62 -12.77
N VAL A 155 -2.88 -9.41 -11.76
CA VAL A 155 -2.26 -8.90 -10.53
C VAL A 155 -0.95 -9.59 -10.20
N LYS A 156 -0.08 -8.87 -9.51
CA LYS A 156 1.14 -9.37 -8.85
C LYS A 156 1.16 -8.87 -7.42
N PHE A 157 1.52 -9.76 -6.49
CA PHE A 157 1.55 -9.47 -5.06
C PHE A 157 2.97 -9.39 -4.54
N PHE A 158 3.18 -8.51 -3.57
CA PHE A 158 4.43 -8.34 -2.85
C PHE A 158 4.11 -8.16 -1.38
N GLU A 159 4.73 -8.96 -0.52
CA GLU A 159 4.47 -8.95 0.92
C GLU A 159 5.70 -8.50 1.69
N GLY A 160 5.47 -7.77 2.76
CA GLY A 160 6.48 -7.47 3.76
C GLY A 160 5.90 -7.64 5.16
N VAL A 161 6.70 -8.26 6.02
CA VAL A 161 6.37 -8.51 7.42
C VAL A 161 7.53 -8.07 8.30
N VAL A 162 7.22 -7.40 9.40
CA VAL A 162 8.19 -7.10 10.47
C VAL A 162 7.62 -7.52 11.80
N GLU A 163 8.42 -8.24 12.57
CA GLU A 163 8.14 -8.61 13.95
C GLU A 163 8.58 -7.48 14.89
N GLY A 164 7.91 -7.35 16.03
CA GLY A 164 8.18 -6.31 17.00
C GLY A 164 7.33 -6.44 18.26
N PHE A 165 7.19 -5.33 18.97
CA PHE A 165 6.56 -5.24 20.28
C PHE A 165 5.64 -4.04 20.35
N ILE A 166 4.57 -4.16 21.15
CA ILE A 166 3.77 -3.02 21.57
C ILE A 166 4.32 -2.45 22.88
N LEU A 167 4.67 -1.18 22.84
CA LEU A 167 5.22 -0.42 23.96
C LEU A 167 4.19 -0.21 25.08
N GLY A 168 4.67 0.28 26.24
CA GLY A 168 3.82 0.62 27.38
C GLY A 168 3.00 1.89 27.20
N TRP A 169 3.49 2.83 26.40
CA TRP A 169 2.90 4.14 26.14
C TRP A 169 3.38 4.67 24.78
N PRO A 170 2.65 5.59 24.13
CA PRO A 170 3.05 6.15 22.84
C PRO A 170 4.28 7.05 22.99
N ARG A 171 5.19 6.98 22.02
CA ARG A 171 6.37 7.83 21.90
C ARG A 171 6.57 8.30 20.47
N GLY A 172 7.24 9.44 20.30
CA GLY A 172 7.46 10.03 18.98
C GLY A 172 6.22 10.69 18.37
N THR A 173 6.44 11.40 17.27
CA THR A 173 5.41 12.20 16.58
C THR A 173 5.40 11.99 15.06
N GLN A 174 6.34 11.21 14.54
CA GLN A 174 6.44 10.90 13.12
C GLN A 174 5.48 9.77 12.74
N GLY A 175 5.30 9.57 11.44
CA GLY A 175 4.51 8.46 10.92
C GLY A 175 3.00 8.63 11.16
N PHE A 176 2.29 7.51 11.33
CA PHE A 176 0.83 7.47 11.50
C PHE A 176 0.34 6.14 12.10
N GLY A 177 -0.94 6.09 12.47
CA GLY A 177 -1.60 4.87 12.92
C GLY A 177 -1.04 4.37 14.26
N VAL A 178 -0.35 3.23 14.23
CA VAL A 178 0.20 2.56 15.43
C VAL A 178 1.70 2.78 15.61
N ASP A 179 2.33 3.59 14.76
CA ASP A 179 3.77 3.85 14.81
C ASP A 179 4.29 4.30 16.20
N PRO A 180 3.57 5.10 17.02
CA PRO A 180 4.05 5.50 18.34
C PRO A 180 4.13 4.40 19.38
N ILE A 181 3.40 3.30 19.16
CA ILE A 181 3.35 2.20 20.11
C ILE A 181 4.03 0.95 19.56
N PHE A 182 4.36 0.89 18.28
CA PHE A 182 5.03 -0.25 17.67
C PHE A 182 6.54 -0.05 17.65
N SER A 183 7.29 -1.03 18.12
CA SER A 183 8.75 -1.00 18.19
C SER A 183 9.36 -2.29 17.64
N LEU A 184 10.45 -2.18 16.89
CA LEU A 184 11.13 -3.34 16.30
C LEU A 184 12.16 -3.97 17.25
N ASP A 185 12.76 -3.16 18.11
CA ASP A 185 13.79 -3.55 19.08
C ASP A 185 13.24 -3.61 20.52
N GLY A 186 11.97 -3.26 20.70
CA GLY A 186 11.31 -3.10 21.99
C GLY A 186 11.61 -1.77 22.70
N VAL A 187 12.52 -0.95 22.18
CA VAL A 187 13.02 0.24 22.86
C VAL A 187 12.72 1.52 22.11
N THR A 188 12.66 1.55 20.79
CA THR A 188 12.36 2.75 20.00
C THR A 188 11.10 2.52 19.17
N SER A 189 10.13 3.44 19.30
CA SER A 189 8.91 3.41 18.49
C SER A 189 9.20 3.80 17.04
N LEU A 190 8.38 3.34 16.09
CA LEU A 190 8.50 3.76 14.70
C LEU A 190 8.24 5.27 14.52
N ALA A 191 7.46 5.90 15.40
CA ALA A 191 7.21 7.34 15.35
C ALA A 191 8.37 8.20 15.90
N GLU A 192 9.39 7.59 16.50
CA GLU A 192 10.64 8.25 16.86
C GLU A 192 11.65 8.22 15.69
N MET A 193 11.42 7.40 14.67
CA MET A 193 12.27 7.29 13.49
C MET A 193 11.89 8.35 12.45
N SER A 194 12.89 8.87 11.73
CA SER A 194 12.65 9.62 10.50
C SER A 194 11.97 8.75 9.45
N GLY A 195 11.31 9.39 8.48
CA GLY A 195 10.70 8.69 7.35
C GLY A 195 11.73 7.84 6.57
N GLU A 196 12.96 8.33 6.43
CA GLU A 196 14.04 7.61 5.76
C GLU A 196 14.48 6.35 6.54
N GLU A 197 14.66 6.46 7.85
CA GLU A 197 15.02 5.33 8.71
C GLU A 197 13.93 4.25 8.69
N LYS A 198 12.67 4.65 8.88
CA LYS A 198 11.51 3.74 8.81
C LYS A 198 11.42 3.05 7.45
N ASN A 199 11.65 3.79 6.36
CA ASN A 199 11.60 3.28 4.99
C ASN A 199 12.75 2.33 4.64
N ARG A 200 13.75 2.13 5.51
CA ARG A 200 14.75 1.08 5.35
C ARG A 200 14.31 -0.28 5.90
N ILE A 201 13.45 -0.29 6.92
CA ILE A 201 13.25 -1.48 7.76
C ILE A 201 11.78 -1.91 7.90
N SER A 202 10.81 -1.07 7.51
CA SER A 202 9.38 -1.35 7.72
C SER A 202 8.82 -2.49 6.85
N HIS A 203 7.64 -2.99 7.23
CA HIS A 203 6.85 -3.92 6.43
C HIS A 203 6.57 -3.40 5.01
N ARG A 204 6.21 -2.12 4.84
CA ARG A 204 6.04 -1.52 3.51
C ARG A 204 7.34 -1.42 2.74
N ALA A 205 8.46 -1.13 3.39
CA ALA A 205 9.78 -1.15 2.75
C ALA A 205 10.10 -2.53 2.17
N LYS A 206 9.90 -3.60 2.95
CA LYS A 206 10.09 -4.98 2.49
C LYS A 206 9.19 -5.33 1.30
N ALA A 207 7.91 -4.96 1.35
CA ALA A 207 6.99 -5.18 0.23
C ALA A 207 7.41 -4.37 -1.03
N ALA A 208 7.83 -3.12 -0.84
CA ALA A 208 8.30 -2.25 -1.91
C ALA A 208 9.59 -2.77 -2.57
N ILE A 209 10.52 -3.35 -1.81
CA ILE A 209 11.72 -4.01 -2.37
C ILE A 209 11.32 -5.15 -3.33
N GLY A 210 10.32 -5.95 -2.96
CA GLY A 210 9.76 -6.99 -3.84
C GLY A 210 9.21 -6.40 -5.14
N LEU A 211 8.40 -5.35 -5.03
CA LEU A 211 7.84 -4.64 -6.18
C LEU A 211 8.95 -4.04 -7.07
N MET A 212 9.95 -3.38 -6.49
CA MET A 212 11.05 -2.75 -7.21
C MET A 212 11.93 -3.78 -7.92
N THR A 213 12.21 -4.91 -7.28
CA THR A 213 12.95 -6.02 -7.89
C THR A 213 12.19 -6.56 -9.10
N TYR A 214 10.89 -6.81 -8.95
CA TYR A 214 10.04 -7.22 -10.07
C TYR A 214 10.01 -6.16 -11.18
N TRP A 215 9.86 -4.89 -10.82
CA TRP A 215 9.83 -3.78 -11.78
C TRP A 215 11.10 -3.72 -12.62
N LYS A 216 12.27 -3.83 -11.98
CA LYS A 216 13.58 -3.85 -12.64
C LYS A 216 13.84 -5.12 -13.45
N SER A 217 13.35 -6.29 -13.03
CA SER A 217 13.51 -7.53 -13.81
C SER A 217 12.83 -7.46 -15.18
N ARG A 218 11.77 -6.65 -15.30
CA ARG A 218 11.13 -6.36 -16.58
C ARG A 218 12.02 -5.49 -17.49
N ASP A 219 13.06 -4.87 -16.93
CA ASP A 219 14.04 -4.12 -17.71
C ASP A 219 15.02 -5.03 -18.46
N SER A 220 15.43 -6.16 -17.85
CA SER A 220 16.37 -7.12 -18.43
C SER A 220 15.74 -8.05 -19.47
N ASP A 221 14.51 -8.54 -19.25
CA ASP A 221 13.86 -9.50 -20.16
C ASP A 221 13.50 -8.89 -21.53
N ALA A 222 13.34 -7.56 -21.59
CA ALA A 222 13.08 -6.84 -22.83
C ALA A 222 14.32 -6.75 -23.74
N LEU A 223 15.53 -6.87 -23.19
CA LEU A 223 16.79 -6.81 -23.95
C LEU A 223 17.13 -8.16 -24.62
N PHE A 224 16.62 -9.27 -24.09
CA PHE A 224 16.86 -10.62 -24.64
C PHE A 224 15.72 -11.14 -25.53
N SER A 225 14.69 -10.32 -25.78
CA SER A 225 13.54 -10.67 -26.62
C SER A 225 13.58 -10.02 -28.01
N ILE A 226 14.75 -9.53 -28.44
CA ILE A 226 14.99 -8.94 -29.77
C ILE A 226 15.67 -9.97 -30.66
#